data_AF-A0A0E9LZ89-F1
#
_entry.id   AF-A0A0E9LZ89-F1
#
_cell.length_a   1.000
_cell.length_b   1.000
_cell.length_c   1.000
_cell.angle_alpha   90.00
_cell.angle_beta   90.00
_cell.angle_gamma   90.00
#
_symmetry.space_group_name_H-M   'P 1'
#
loop_
_entity.id
_entity.type
_entity.pdbx_description
1 polymer ?
#
loop_
_entity_poly.entity_id
_entity_poly.type
_entity_poly.pdbx_seq_one_letter_code
_entity_poly.pdbx_strand_id
1 'polypeptide(L)'
;MVLRNSGNDYNITLYRDALMQDLAKDLPLATMAYNPVIHFINGEYWGIINMRERYDEYYLESHYGINPDDAAILDAWGNVDQGVPEDRTQFFEIVDYAENNDPANNLHYQWISERVDIENLANYYAAQIYFYNSDWPQNNMTYWRDRTGVYTPDAPEGHDGRWRWMLYDTDFGMNIWGTNQWQDGLNRVIDHANDPSSRIFKRLLRNTNFKNQFINIVTDQLNSCFSPAYIQQKVNEYNAQLASSRIEHYNRWDSGGDPGHAIKTFADERPEYVLTHTGNQFGLSGTALLTVNREGHGGKVTVNTITIDSDMAGLPNPETPFPWSGTYFLDVPVTLTAADEPGYRFSHWLINGNHVTEKETILHLEADTDVTAVFNATEYHLIHYWHFNNLPEGLLAPLQADYTQMETQVSISYPGTGDGYMDRVDDGSAINARNNFEAVRALRVRNPSDTRHLELFIPTAGYEDILLSYAVTRTGSGAEFQNIWYRTSSTGNWILFKEDLLITELYQHVELDFSNLPAVENNDAFTVKIEFTGPTVSGTSGNNRFDNVSVEGYRVSTSSQAPEATTILNIFRCPPVISSTLPPRKP
;
A
#
# COMPACT_ATOMS: atom_id res chain seq x y z
N MET A 1 -5.41 7.40 -25.66
CA MET A 1 -5.22 8.88 -25.57
C MET A 1 -6.22 9.60 -26.47
N VAL A 2 -6.74 10.74 -26.03
CA VAL A 2 -7.65 11.63 -26.80
C VAL A 2 -7.21 13.10 -26.69
N LEU A 3 -7.54 13.90 -27.72
CA LEU A 3 -7.44 15.35 -27.67
C LEU A 3 -8.81 15.94 -27.35
N ARG A 4 -8.97 16.57 -26.19
CA ARG A 4 -10.22 17.18 -25.72
C ARG A 4 -10.09 18.70 -25.71
N ASN A 5 -11.07 19.39 -26.28
CA ASN A 5 -11.18 20.85 -26.23
C ASN A 5 -11.83 21.35 -24.94
N SER A 6 -11.80 20.59 -23.85
CA SER A 6 -12.42 20.97 -22.57
C SER A 6 -13.96 21.11 -22.58
N GLY A 7 -14.64 20.65 -23.63
CA GLY A 7 -16.10 20.55 -23.65
C GLY A 7 -16.78 21.89 -23.37
N ASN A 8 -17.66 21.93 -22.36
CA ASN A 8 -18.39 23.13 -21.97
C ASN A 8 -17.50 24.19 -21.32
N ASP A 9 -16.37 23.75 -20.77
CA ASP A 9 -15.38 24.61 -20.12
C ASP A 9 -14.40 25.27 -21.11
N TYR A 10 -14.55 25.01 -22.42
CA TYR A 10 -13.67 25.53 -23.49
C TYR A 10 -13.48 27.06 -23.44
N ASN A 11 -14.56 27.80 -23.18
CA ASN A 11 -14.51 29.27 -23.16
C ASN A 11 -14.25 29.84 -21.75
N ILE A 12 -13.96 28.99 -20.75
CA ILE A 12 -13.90 29.35 -19.34
C ILE A 12 -12.51 29.05 -18.77
N THR A 13 -12.31 27.89 -18.12
CA THR A 13 -11.02 27.60 -17.47
C THR A 13 -10.06 26.79 -18.35
N LEU A 14 -10.60 26.01 -19.31
CA LEU A 14 -9.92 24.98 -20.10
C LEU A 14 -9.49 23.72 -19.34
N TYR A 15 -9.62 23.67 -18.01
CA TYR A 15 -9.07 22.57 -17.20
C TYR A 15 -10.06 21.99 -16.17
N ARG A 16 -11.32 22.44 -16.12
CA ARG A 16 -12.27 22.09 -15.05
C ARG A 16 -12.40 20.58 -14.81
N ASP A 17 -12.62 19.79 -15.86
CA ASP A 17 -12.65 18.33 -15.74
C ASP A 17 -11.30 17.76 -15.29
N ALA A 18 -10.17 18.29 -15.79
CA ALA A 18 -8.85 17.86 -15.35
C ALA A 18 -8.60 18.13 -13.85
N LEU A 19 -9.04 19.29 -13.36
CA LEU A 19 -8.96 19.62 -11.95
C LEU A 19 -9.73 18.61 -11.10
N MET A 20 -10.99 18.32 -11.43
CA MET A 20 -11.80 17.36 -10.67
C MET A 20 -11.20 15.95 -10.69
N GLN A 21 -10.51 15.57 -11.77
CA GLN A 21 -9.76 14.32 -11.87
C GLN A 21 -8.51 14.33 -10.97
N ASP A 22 -7.72 15.40 -10.98
CA ASP A 22 -6.53 15.55 -10.11
C ASP A 22 -6.91 15.62 -8.61
N LEU A 23 -8.05 16.23 -8.28
CA LEU A 23 -8.55 16.25 -6.89
C LEU A 23 -8.95 14.85 -6.40
N ALA A 24 -9.35 13.95 -7.29
CA ALA A 24 -9.85 12.62 -6.92
C ALA A 24 -8.82 11.49 -7.15
N LYS A 25 -7.61 11.81 -7.62
CA LYS A 25 -6.62 10.81 -8.06
C LYS A 25 -6.08 9.89 -6.97
N ASP A 26 -6.08 10.37 -5.72
CA ASP A 26 -5.58 9.63 -4.55
C ASP A 26 -6.72 8.87 -3.83
N LEU A 27 -7.94 8.97 -4.35
CA LEU A 27 -9.08 8.16 -3.92
C LEU A 27 -9.04 6.82 -4.68
N PRO A 28 -9.68 5.75 -4.18
CA PRO A 28 -9.70 4.43 -4.81
C PRO A 28 -10.64 4.40 -6.04
N LEU A 29 -10.34 5.22 -7.06
CA LEU A 29 -11.10 5.36 -8.28
C LEU A 29 -10.20 5.74 -9.46
N ALA A 30 -10.48 5.15 -10.62
CA ALA A 30 -9.76 5.45 -11.85
C ALA A 30 -10.03 6.91 -12.26
N THR A 31 -8.94 7.62 -12.59
CA THR A 31 -8.95 9.01 -13.07
C THR A 31 -8.17 9.14 -14.37
N MET A 32 -8.42 10.21 -15.12
CA MET A 32 -7.71 10.51 -16.37
C MET A 32 -6.59 11.52 -16.18
N ALA A 33 -5.36 11.15 -16.52
CA ALA A 33 -4.24 12.08 -16.58
C ALA A 33 -4.49 13.24 -17.56
N TYR A 34 -3.83 14.36 -17.30
CA TYR A 34 -3.99 15.62 -18.01
C TYR A 34 -2.65 16.22 -18.42
N ASN A 35 -2.55 16.59 -19.70
CA ASN A 35 -1.44 17.39 -20.20
C ASN A 35 -1.95 18.43 -21.22
N PRO A 36 -1.94 19.73 -20.90
CA PRO A 36 -2.34 20.77 -21.85
C PRO A 36 -1.22 21.01 -22.86
N VAL A 37 -1.55 20.98 -24.14
CA VAL A 37 -0.59 21.19 -25.22
C VAL A 37 -1.03 22.30 -26.15
N ILE A 38 -0.06 22.97 -26.77
CA ILE A 38 -0.32 23.86 -27.90
C ILE A 38 -0.34 22.99 -29.15
N HIS A 39 -1.42 23.07 -29.92
CA HIS A 39 -1.54 22.32 -31.16
C HIS A 39 -1.50 23.22 -32.39
N PHE A 40 -0.98 22.66 -33.48
CA PHE A 40 -0.90 23.30 -34.79
C PHE A 40 -1.55 22.39 -35.82
N ILE A 41 -2.38 22.95 -36.71
CA ILE A 41 -2.96 22.23 -37.85
C ILE A 41 -2.40 22.86 -39.11
N ASN A 42 -1.71 22.07 -39.94
CA ASN A 42 -1.03 22.53 -41.16
C ASN A 42 -0.06 23.71 -40.94
N GLY A 43 0.61 23.76 -39.78
CA GLY A 43 1.55 24.83 -39.42
C GLY A 43 0.88 26.10 -38.87
N GLU A 44 -0.45 26.15 -38.82
CA GLU A 44 -1.19 27.24 -38.18
C GLU A 44 -1.37 26.94 -36.69
N TYR A 45 -1.18 27.94 -35.83
CA TYR A 45 -1.47 27.83 -34.39
C TYR A 45 -2.97 27.62 -34.16
N TRP A 46 -3.37 26.62 -33.38
CA TRP A 46 -4.78 26.32 -33.06
C TRP A 46 -5.13 26.46 -31.57
N GLY A 47 -4.19 26.91 -30.74
CA GLY A 47 -4.44 27.14 -29.33
C GLY A 47 -4.13 25.94 -28.43
N ILE A 48 -4.46 26.12 -27.16
CA ILE A 48 -4.43 25.06 -26.14
C ILE A 48 -5.49 23.99 -26.45
N ILE A 49 -5.10 22.72 -26.32
CA ILE A 49 -5.97 21.54 -26.31
C ILE A 49 -5.47 20.56 -25.24
N ASN A 50 -6.36 19.78 -24.64
CA ASN A 50 -6.01 18.86 -23.58
C ASN A 50 -5.70 17.48 -24.17
N MET A 51 -4.48 17.00 -23.96
CA MET A 51 -4.14 15.60 -24.15
C MET A 51 -4.56 14.84 -22.89
N ARG A 52 -5.51 13.91 -23.05
CA ARG A 52 -6.06 13.12 -21.94
C ARG A 52 -5.91 11.63 -22.21
N GLU A 53 -5.90 10.86 -21.13
CA GLU A 53 -6.14 9.43 -21.23
C GLU A 53 -7.53 9.15 -21.79
N ARG A 54 -7.68 7.97 -22.39
CA ARG A 54 -8.95 7.47 -22.87
C ARG A 54 -9.26 6.26 -22.01
N TYR A 55 -10.45 6.21 -21.41
CA TYR A 55 -10.92 4.94 -20.88
C TYR A 55 -11.28 4.04 -22.06
N ASP A 56 -10.51 2.97 -22.15
CA ASP A 56 -10.63 1.86 -23.09
C ASP A 56 -9.90 0.68 -22.45
N GLU A 57 -9.88 -0.45 -23.14
CA GLU A 57 -9.22 -1.67 -22.70
C GLU A 57 -7.70 -1.49 -22.47
N TYR A 58 -7.05 -0.56 -23.17
CA TYR A 58 -5.62 -0.27 -23.01
C TYR A 58 -5.33 0.58 -21.77
N TYR A 59 -6.27 1.40 -21.32
CA TYR A 59 -6.16 2.05 -20.01
C TYR A 59 -6.12 1.01 -18.90
N LEU A 60 -6.98 0.00 -18.96
CA LEU A 60 -7.01 -1.08 -17.98
C LEU A 60 -5.74 -1.95 -18.03
N GLU A 61 -5.20 -2.17 -19.23
CA GLU A 61 -3.90 -2.82 -19.40
C GLU A 61 -2.77 -2.00 -18.75
N SER A 62 -2.69 -0.70 -19.00
CA SER A 62 -1.57 0.12 -18.52
C SER A 62 -1.60 0.40 -17.02
N HIS A 63 -2.79 0.51 -16.43
CA HIS A 63 -2.96 0.88 -15.01
C HIS A 63 -3.12 -0.33 -14.09
N TYR A 64 -3.76 -1.41 -14.59
CA TYR A 64 -4.07 -2.58 -13.79
C TYR A 64 -3.42 -3.87 -14.32
N GLY A 65 -2.77 -3.85 -15.49
CA GLY A 65 -2.17 -5.06 -16.07
C GLY A 65 -3.20 -6.06 -16.60
N ILE A 66 -4.42 -5.60 -16.87
CA ILE A 66 -5.52 -6.44 -17.38
C ILE A 66 -5.34 -6.63 -18.88
N ASN A 67 -5.40 -7.87 -19.35
CA ASN A 67 -5.38 -8.15 -20.77
C ASN A 67 -6.55 -7.43 -21.47
N PRO A 68 -6.31 -6.65 -22.54
CA PRO A 68 -7.36 -5.94 -23.26
C PRO A 68 -8.56 -6.81 -23.67
N ASP A 69 -8.30 -8.07 -24.04
CA ASP A 69 -9.35 -9.03 -24.40
C ASP A 69 -10.19 -9.49 -23.21
N ASP A 70 -9.77 -9.25 -21.96
CA ASP A 70 -10.46 -9.67 -20.74
C ASP A 70 -11.18 -8.51 -20.04
N ALA A 71 -11.04 -7.28 -20.53
CA ALA A 71 -11.72 -6.11 -20.00
C ALA A 71 -13.20 -6.02 -20.42
N ALA A 72 -14.05 -5.58 -19.49
CA ALA A 72 -15.41 -5.12 -19.78
C ALA A 72 -15.57 -3.68 -19.28
N ILE A 73 -16.15 -2.81 -20.11
CA ILE A 73 -16.46 -1.42 -19.79
C ILE A 73 -17.90 -1.12 -20.21
N LEU A 74 -18.70 -0.63 -19.27
CA LEU A 74 -20.10 -0.27 -19.46
C LEU A 74 -20.33 1.23 -19.22
N ASP A 75 -21.38 1.79 -19.82
CA ASP A 75 -21.85 3.15 -19.57
C ASP A 75 -22.94 3.23 -18.48
N ALA A 76 -23.43 4.44 -18.18
CA ALA A 76 -24.47 4.71 -17.18
C ALA A 76 -25.70 3.79 -17.25
N TRP A 77 -26.10 3.34 -18.44
CA TRP A 77 -27.29 2.50 -18.66
C TRP A 77 -26.93 1.03 -18.91
N GLY A 78 -25.67 0.67 -18.75
CA GLY A 78 -25.13 -0.67 -18.94
C GLY A 78 -24.98 -1.05 -20.40
N ASN A 79 -24.88 -0.08 -21.32
CA ASN A 79 -24.48 -0.38 -22.68
C ASN A 79 -23.00 -0.79 -22.68
N VAL A 80 -22.68 -1.79 -23.49
CA VAL A 80 -21.32 -2.33 -23.60
C VAL A 80 -20.50 -1.42 -24.51
N ASP A 81 -19.49 -0.75 -23.94
CA ASP A 81 -18.47 -0.02 -24.71
C ASP A 81 -17.31 -0.97 -25.08
N GLN A 82 -16.83 -1.74 -24.11
CA GLN A 82 -15.88 -2.85 -24.29
C GLN A 82 -16.39 -4.11 -23.60
N GLY A 83 -16.12 -5.28 -24.18
CA GLY A 83 -16.55 -6.58 -23.66
C GLY A 83 -17.58 -7.28 -24.54
N VAL A 84 -18.46 -8.08 -23.93
CA VAL A 84 -19.48 -8.91 -24.59
C VAL A 84 -20.89 -8.65 -24.00
N PRO A 85 -21.98 -8.99 -24.71
CA PRO A 85 -23.35 -8.78 -24.21
C PRO A 85 -23.64 -9.41 -22.84
N GLU A 86 -22.96 -10.50 -22.49
CA GLU A 86 -23.07 -11.18 -21.20
C GLU A 86 -22.61 -10.30 -20.04
N ASP A 87 -21.66 -9.37 -20.26
CA ASP A 87 -21.19 -8.44 -19.22
C ASP A 87 -22.32 -7.55 -18.73
N ARG A 88 -23.13 -7.03 -19.66
CA ARG A 88 -24.36 -6.31 -19.34
C ARG A 88 -25.33 -7.20 -18.56
N THR A 89 -25.57 -8.43 -19.03
CA THR A 89 -26.49 -9.36 -18.35
C THR A 89 -26.06 -9.59 -16.89
N GLN A 90 -24.78 -9.87 -16.65
CA GLN A 90 -24.22 -10.10 -15.32
C GLN A 90 -24.30 -8.86 -14.42
N PHE A 91 -24.07 -7.66 -14.97
CA PHE A 91 -24.26 -6.44 -14.20
C PHE A 91 -25.73 -6.24 -13.78
N PHE A 92 -26.67 -6.45 -14.70
CA PHE A 92 -28.10 -6.34 -14.38
C PHE A 92 -28.59 -7.41 -13.40
N GLU A 93 -27.99 -8.60 -13.37
CA GLU A 93 -28.25 -9.59 -12.32
C GLU A 93 -27.91 -9.06 -10.92
N ILE A 94 -26.85 -8.25 -10.78
CA ILE A 94 -26.49 -7.61 -9.51
C ILE A 94 -27.54 -6.55 -9.14
N VAL A 95 -27.95 -5.74 -10.11
CA VAL A 95 -28.98 -4.71 -9.90
C VAL A 95 -30.28 -5.35 -9.44
N ASP A 96 -30.75 -6.36 -10.16
CA ASP A 96 -31.98 -7.09 -9.84
C ASP A 96 -31.86 -7.79 -8.48
N TYR A 97 -30.70 -8.37 -8.15
CA TYR A 97 -30.47 -8.96 -6.83
C TYR A 97 -30.56 -7.93 -5.71
N ALA A 98 -29.92 -6.77 -5.87
CA ALA A 98 -29.92 -5.69 -4.87
C ALA A 98 -31.33 -5.12 -4.64
N GLU A 99 -32.16 -5.05 -5.68
CA GLU A 99 -33.54 -4.58 -5.60
C GLU A 99 -34.48 -5.60 -4.92
N ASN A 100 -34.28 -6.89 -5.21
CA ASN A 100 -35.16 -7.96 -4.73
C ASN A 100 -34.74 -8.56 -3.37
N ASN A 101 -33.56 -8.24 -2.87
CA ASN A 101 -33.05 -8.66 -1.57
C ASN A 101 -32.76 -7.45 -0.67
N ASP A 102 -32.69 -7.64 0.65
CA ASP A 102 -32.41 -6.55 1.59
C ASP A 102 -30.95 -6.59 2.08
N PRO A 103 -30.07 -5.66 1.64
CA PRO A 103 -28.67 -5.62 2.09
C PRO A 103 -28.48 -5.27 3.57
N ALA A 104 -29.54 -4.88 4.29
CA ALA A 104 -29.48 -4.84 5.75
C ALA A 104 -29.13 -6.22 6.35
N ASN A 105 -29.41 -7.32 5.63
CA ASN A 105 -28.91 -8.64 5.96
C ASN A 105 -27.50 -8.85 5.40
N ASN A 106 -26.57 -9.24 6.28
CA ASN A 106 -25.16 -9.44 5.94
C ASN A 106 -24.93 -10.43 4.78
N LEU A 107 -25.78 -11.45 4.62
CA LEU A 107 -25.66 -12.41 3.51
C LEU A 107 -25.83 -11.71 2.15
N HIS A 108 -26.84 -10.85 2.03
CA HIS A 108 -27.13 -10.15 0.78
C HIS A 108 -26.12 -9.03 0.53
N TYR A 109 -25.70 -8.36 1.60
CA TYR A 109 -24.60 -7.38 1.53
C TYR A 109 -23.31 -8.01 1.00
N GLN A 110 -22.88 -9.13 1.58
CA GLN A 110 -21.68 -9.86 1.14
C GLN A 110 -21.78 -10.29 -0.32
N TRP A 111 -22.92 -10.84 -0.74
CA TRP A 111 -23.12 -11.25 -2.13
C TRP A 111 -22.90 -10.09 -3.12
N ILE A 112 -23.35 -8.88 -2.77
CA ILE A 112 -23.15 -7.68 -3.58
C ILE A 112 -21.68 -7.21 -3.51
N SER A 113 -21.08 -7.16 -2.31
CA SER A 113 -19.70 -6.67 -2.14
C SER A 113 -18.64 -7.56 -2.78
N GLU A 114 -18.93 -8.85 -2.99
CA GLU A 114 -18.09 -9.78 -3.75
C GLU A 114 -18.15 -9.55 -5.27
N ARG A 115 -19.07 -8.69 -5.76
CA ARG A 115 -19.29 -8.41 -7.19
C ARG A 115 -19.17 -6.93 -7.56
N VAL A 116 -19.21 -6.07 -6.55
CA VAL A 116 -19.13 -4.61 -6.66
C VAL A 116 -18.09 -4.16 -5.66
N ASP A 117 -17.12 -3.38 -6.12
CA ASP A 117 -16.19 -2.73 -5.21
C ASP A 117 -16.91 -1.58 -4.50
N ILE A 118 -17.42 -1.87 -3.31
CA ILE A 118 -18.27 -0.95 -2.55
C ILE A 118 -17.51 0.28 -2.06
N GLU A 119 -16.20 0.18 -1.84
CA GLU A 119 -15.39 1.32 -1.41
C GLU A 119 -15.14 2.28 -2.57
N ASN A 120 -14.80 1.74 -3.74
CA ASN A 120 -14.73 2.50 -4.98
C ASN A 120 -16.08 3.17 -5.30
N LEU A 121 -17.20 2.43 -5.18
CA LEU A 121 -18.54 2.97 -5.41
C LEU A 121 -18.86 4.13 -4.45
N ALA A 122 -18.57 3.97 -3.15
CA ALA A 122 -18.84 5.00 -2.16
C ALA A 122 -17.99 6.27 -2.42
N ASN A 123 -16.71 6.12 -2.74
CA ASN A 123 -15.83 7.24 -3.10
C ASN A 123 -16.29 7.94 -4.38
N TYR A 124 -16.67 7.19 -5.42
CA TYR A 124 -17.19 7.73 -6.67
C TYR A 124 -18.46 8.56 -6.47
N TYR A 125 -19.43 8.02 -5.72
CA TYR A 125 -20.68 8.74 -5.42
C TYR A 125 -20.41 9.98 -4.56
N ALA A 126 -19.56 9.89 -3.54
CA ALA A 126 -19.19 11.04 -2.70
C ALA A 126 -18.53 12.16 -3.53
N ALA A 127 -17.61 11.81 -4.44
CA ALA A 127 -16.95 12.77 -5.32
C ALA A 127 -17.93 13.46 -6.29
N GLN A 128 -18.78 12.70 -7.00
CA GLN A 128 -19.77 13.27 -7.92
C GLN A 128 -20.81 14.13 -7.19
N ILE A 129 -21.25 13.72 -5.99
CA ILE A 129 -22.14 14.50 -5.13
C ILE A 129 -21.45 15.80 -4.70
N TYR A 130 -20.18 15.75 -4.28
CA TYR A 130 -19.42 16.94 -3.92
C TYR A 130 -19.31 17.89 -5.11
N PHE A 131 -18.86 17.43 -6.28
CA PHE A 131 -18.70 18.25 -7.48
C PHE A 131 -20.01 18.84 -8.01
N TYR A 132 -21.14 18.24 -7.65
CA TYR A 132 -22.45 18.54 -8.22
C TYR A 132 -22.40 18.53 -9.75
N ASN A 133 -21.91 17.44 -10.32
CA ASN A 133 -21.96 17.24 -11.77
C ASN A 133 -23.42 17.15 -12.21
N SER A 134 -23.93 18.23 -12.80
CA SER A 134 -25.36 18.35 -13.07
C SER A 134 -25.86 17.47 -14.23
N ASP A 135 -24.98 16.81 -14.97
CA ASP A 135 -25.34 15.83 -16.01
C ASP A 135 -25.23 14.37 -15.53
N TRP A 136 -24.83 14.15 -14.29
CA TRP A 136 -24.76 12.85 -13.61
C TRP A 136 -25.95 12.69 -12.62
N PRO A 137 -26.50 11.49 -12.33
CA PRO A 137 -26.01 10.14 -12.66
C PRO A 137 -26.60 9.51 -13.92
N GLN A 138 -27.56 10.15 -14.60
CA GLN A 138 -28.17 9.55 -15.80
C GLN A 138 -27.22 9.53 -17.01
N ASN A 139 -26.18 10.37 -17.00
CA ASN A 139 -25.08 10.37 -17.97
C ASN A 139 -23.73 10.42 -17.22
N ASN A 140 -22.63 10.54 -17.97
CA ASN A 140 -21.26 10.77 -17.47
C ASN A 140 -20.82 9.77 -16.39
N MET A 141 -21.16 8.51 -16.61
CA MET A 141 -20.78 7.38 -15.78
C MET A 141 -20.25 6.26 -16.66
N THR A 142 -19.14 5.68 -16.21
CA THR A 142 -18.56 4.48 -16.79
C THR A 142 -17.98 3.62 -15.68
N TYR A 143 -18.05 2.31 -15.86
CA TYR A 143 -17.56 1.33 -14.90
C TYR A 143 -17.05 0.09 -15.62
N TRP A 144 -16.12 -0.61 -14.99
CA TRP A 144 -15.35 -1.68 -15.60
C TRP A 144 -15.16 -2.86 -14.66
N ARG A 145 -14.75 -3.99 -15.22
CA ARG A 145 -14.22 -5.15 -14.48
C ARG A 145 -13.25 -5.96 -15.34
N ASP A 146 -12.41 -6.75 -14.70
CA ASP A 146 -11.75 -7.90 -15.31
C ASP A 146 -12.73 -9.08 -15.37
N ARG A 147 -12.93 -9.67 -16.55
CA ARG A 147 -13.84 -10.81 -16.74
C ARG A 147 -13.28 -12.13 -16.23
N THR A 148 -11.96 -12.24 -16.09
CA THR A 148 -11.27 -13.43 -15.59
C THR A 148 -11.09 -13.42 -14.07
N GLY A 149 -11.26 -12.25 -13.44
CA GLY A 149 -11.10 -12.07 -12.02
C GLY A 149 -12.07 -12.90 -11.18
N VAL A 150 -11.56 -13.39 -10.05
CA VAL A 150 -12.32 -14.13 -9.05
C VAL A 150 -12.11 -13.47 -7.71
N TYR A 151 -13.19 -13.10 -7.04
CA TYR A 151 -13.09 -12.40 -5.77
C TYR A 151 -12.40 -13.25 -4.72
N THR A 152 -11.28 -12.74 -4.22
CA THR A 152 -10.64 -13.14 -2.97
C THR A 152 -10.24 -11.89 -2.20
N PRO A 153 -10.25 -11.90 -0.85
CA PRO A 153 -9.83 -10.74 -0.07
C PRO A 153 -8.43 -10.21 -0.43
N ASP A 154 -7.52 -11.10 -0.83
CA ASP A 154 -6.13 -10.77 -1.15
C ASP A 154 -5.87 -10.63 -2.67
N ALA A 155 -6.93 -10.54 -3.49
CA ALA A 155 -6.77 -10.38 -4.93
C ALA A 155 -6.13 -9.01 -5.23
N PRO A 156 -5.16 -8.94 -6.18
CA PRO A 156 -4.62 -7.66 -6.62
C PRO A 156 -5.73 -6.72 -7.10
N GLU A 157 -5.55 -5.42 -6.89
CA GLU A 157 -6.52 -4.41 -7.31
C GLU A 157 -6.86 -4.57 -8.80
N GLY A 158 -8.15 -4.66 -9.11
CA GLY A 158 -8.63 -4.85 -10.48
C GLY A 158 -8.78 -6.29 -10.95
N HIS A 159 -8.18 -7.28 -10.26
CA HIS A 159 -8.13 -8.69 -10.67
C HIS A 159 -9.14 -9.59 -9.93
N ASP A 160 -10.08 -9.01 -9.21
CA ASP A 160 -11.05 -9.72 -8.36
C ASP A 160 -12.44 -9.87 -9.00
N GLY A 161 -12.59 -9.43 -10.25
CA GLY A 161 -13.83 -9.54 -11.02
C GLY A 161 -14.95 -8.60 -10.59
N ARG A 162 -14.70 -7.72 -9.60
CA ARG A 162 -15.69 -6.75 -9.12
C ARG A 162 -15.83 -5.56 -10.08
N TRP A 163 -17.05 -5.05 -10.19
CA TRP A 163 -17.31 -3.80 -10.92
C TRP A 163 -16.80 -2.58 -10.16
N ARG A 164 -16.11 -1.68 -10.88
CA ARG A 164 -15.52 -0.42 -10.40
C ARG A 164 -15.86 0.75 -11.30
N TRP A 165 -16.11 1.91 -10.73
CA TRP A 165 -16.43 3.16 -11.43
C TRP A 165 -15.18 3.98 -11.69
N MET A 166 -15.19 4.65 -12.85
CA MET A 166 -14.14 5.58 -13.26
C MET A 166 -14.73 6.99 -13.34
N LEU A 167 -14.01 7.98 -12.84
CA LEU A 167 -14.46 9.36 -12.89
C LEU A 167 -14.44 9.83 -14.34
N TYR A 168 -15.59 10.24 -14.88
CA TYR A 168 -15.74 10.55 -16.31
C TYR A 168 -16.59 11.80 -16.51
N ASP A 169 -16.09 12.69 -17.38
CA ASP A 169 -16.76 13.90 -17.86
C ASP A 169 -17.46 14.73 -16.78
N THR A 170 -16.64 15.45 -16.02
CA THR A 170 -17.07 16.20 -14.83
C THR A 170 -17.28 17.68 -15.09
N ASP A 171 -17.11 18.16 -16.33
CA ASP A 171 -17.11 19.59 -16.68
C ASP A 171 -18.41 20.33 -16.30
N PHE A 172 -19.55 19.63 -16.11
CA PHE A 172 -20.81 20.17 -15.57
C PHE A 172 -20.81 20.46 -14.05
N GLY A 173 -19.69 20.23 -13.36
CA GLY A 173 -19.52 20.47 -11.92
C GLY A 173 -18.91 21.83 -11.56
N MET A 174 -18.85 22.08 -10.24
CA MET A 174 -18.15 23.22 -9.62
C MET A 174 -18.53 24.61 -10.18
N ASN A 175 -19.83 24.92 -10.27
CA ASN A 175 -20.36 26.21 -10.73
C ASN A 175 -20.13 26.59 -12.22
N ILE A 176 -20.06 25.65 -13.17
CA ILE A 176 -19.85 26.03 -14.59
C ILE A 176 -21.00 26.90 -15.17
N TRP A 177 -22.26 26.58 -14.86
CA TRP A 177 -23.45 27.25 -15.44
C TRP A 177 -24.15 28.20 -14.46
N GLY A 178 -23.41 28.69 -13.46
CA GLY A 178 -23.93 29.54 -12.39
C GLY A 178 -23.74 28.90 -11.03
N THR A 179 -24.32 29.52 -10.01
CA THR A 179 -24.13 29.15 -8.62
C THR A 179 -25.00 27.94 -8.25
N ASN A 180 -24.33 26.83 -7.96
CA ASN A 180 -24.92 25.53 -7.64
C ASN A 180 -24.29 24.87 -6.39
N GLN A 181 -23.39 25.57 -5.68
CA GLN A 181 -22.73 25.07 -4.46
C GLN A 181 -23.70 24.66 -3.33
N TRP A 182 -24.91 25.20 -3.30
CA TRP A 182 -25.96 24.85 -2.32
C TRP A 182 -26.89 23.73 -2.77
N GLN A 183 -26.74 23.20 -3.98
CA GLN A 183 -27.69 22.21 -4.51
C GLN A 183 -27.49 20.84 -3.88
N ASP A 184 -28.58 20.14 -3.61
CA ASP A 184 -28.53 18.83 -2.96
C ASP A 184 -28.27 17.70 -3.97
N GLY A 185 -26.99 17.37 -4.16
CA GLY A 185 -26.55 16.26 -5.01
C GLY A 185 -26.90 14.89 -4.44
N LEU A 186 -26.95 14.75 -3.11
CA LEU A 186 -27.26 13.50 -2.43
C LEU A 186 -28.75 13.17 -2.59
N ASN A 187 -29.62 14.16 -2.39
CA ASN A 187 -31.06 14.02 -2.64
C ASN A 187 -31.35 13.65 -4.10
N ARG A 188 -30.64 14.28 -5.06
CA ARG A 188 -30.76 13.93 -6.48
C ARG A 188 -30.48 12.45 -6.73
N VAL A 189 -29.49 11.86 -6.06
CA VAL A 189 -29.21 10.43 -6.17
C VAL A 189 -30.30 9.59 -5.51
N ILE A 190 -30.63 9.88 -4.24
CA ILE A 190 -31.51 9.02 -3.44
C ILE A 190 -32.96 9.06 -3.94
N ASP A 191 -33.47 10.24 -4.25
CA ASP A 191 -34.90 10.46 -4.52
C ASP A 191 -35.24 10.51 -6.02
N HIS A 192 -34.27 10.75 -6.90
CA HIS A 192 -34.54 11.03 -8.32
C HIS A 192 -33.79 10.14 -9.31
N ALA A 193 -32.64 9.59 -8.93
CA ALA A 193 -31.86 8.73 -9.84
C ALA A 193 -32.50 7.35 -10.00
N ASN A 194 -32.48 6.83 -11.22
CA ASN A 194 -33.01 5.50 -11.55
C ASN A 194 -32.12 4.74 -12.54
N ASP A 195 -30.91 5.22 -12.78
CA ASP A 195 -29.90 4.45 -13.50
C ASP A 195 -29.51 3.18 -12.71
N PRO A 196 -29.08 2.10 -13.38
CA PRO A 196 -28.65 0.85 -12.77
C PRO A 196 -27.71 0.98 -11.56
N SER A 197 -26.68 1.83 -11.65
CA SER A 197 -25.69 2.02 -10.59
C SER A 197 -26.32 2.64 -9.33
N SER A 198 -27.11 3.70 -9.51
CA SER A 198 -27.77 4.38 -8.38
C SER A 198 -28.78 3.47 -7.70
N ARG A 199 -29.38 2.51 -8.43
CA ARG A 199 -30.24 1.48 -7.83
C ARG A 199 -29.43 0.59 -6.88
N ILE A 200 -28.24 0.12 -7.25
CA ILE A 200 -27.35 -0.63 -6.34
C ILE A 200 -26.95 0.23 -5.12
N PHE A 201 -26.44 1.44 -5.35
CA PHE A 201 -25.98 2.34 -4.29
C PHE A 201 -27.07 2.60 -3.23
N LYS A 202 -28.29 2.96 -3.67
CA LYS A 202 -29.43 3.19 -2.77
C LYS A 202 -29.78 1.97 -1.92
N ARG A 203 -29.63 0.76 -2.48
CA ARG A 203 -29.91 -0.48 -1.76
C ARG A 203 -28.83 -0.77 -0.71
N LEU A 204 -27.56 -0.53 -1.04
CA LEU A 204 -26.44 -0.70 -0.11
C LEU A 204 -26.53 0.24 1.10
N LEU A 205 -27.07 1.46 0.96
CA LEU A 205 -27.30 2.39 2.08
C LEU A 205 -28.26 1.84 3.17
N ARG A 206 -28.97 0.73 2.93
CA ARG A 206 -29.75 0.04 3.97
C ARG A 206 -28.87 -0.77 4.94
N ASN A 207 -27.64 -1.10 4.54
CA ASN A 207 -26.66 -1.72 5.42
C ASN A 207 -25.97 -0.65 6.27
N THR A 208 -26.01 -0.79 7.59
CA THR A 208 -25.44 0.20 8.51
C THR A 208 -23.94 0.39 8.31
N ASN A 209 -23.17 -0.67 8.02
CA ASN A 209 -21.73 -0.56 7.84
C ASN A 209 -21.40 0.24 6.57
N PHE A 210 -22.03 -0.09 5.45
CA PHE A 210 -21.85 0.67 4.20
C PHE A 210 -22.32 2.12 4.34
N LYS A 211 -23.46 2.35 4.98
CA LYS A 211 -23.96 3.71 5.23
C LYS A 211 -22.95 4.54 6.05
N ASN A 212 -22.41 3.97 7.13
CA ASN A 212 -21.41 4.62 7.96
C ASN A 212 -20.11 4.87 7.17
N GLN A 213 -19.66 3.88 6.38
CA GLN A 213 -18.51 4.03 5.49
C GLN A 213 -18.71 5.16 4.49
N PHE A 214 -19.86 5.24 3.83
CA PHE A 214 -20.17 6.32 2.90
C PHE A 214 -20.18 7.69 3.58
N ILE A 215 -20.78 7.82 4.77
CA ILE A 215 -20.80 9.07 5.52
C ILE A 215 -19.37 9.48 5.92
N ASN A 216 -18.56 8.54 6.39
CA ASN A 216 -17.15 8.79 6.71
C ASN A 216 -16.34 9.18 5.46
N ILE A 217 -16.55 8.54 4.31
CA ILE A 217 -15.90 8.91 3.04
C ILE A 217 -16.26 10.35 2.64
N VAL A 218 -17.52 10.77 2.81
CA VAL A 218 -17.91 12.17 2.56
C VAL A 218 -17.10 13.12 3.43
N THR A 219 -16.98 12.85 4.73
CA THR A 219 -16.18 13.69 5.63
C THR A 219 -14.68 13.59 5.37
N ASP A 220 -14.17 12.41 5.03
CA ASP A 220 -12.76 12.16 4.74
C ASP A 220 -12.33 13.00 3.52
N GLN A 221 -13.11 12.98 2.44
CA GLN A 221 -12.84 13.79 1.25
C GLN A 221 -12.87 15.30 1.56
N LEU A 222 -13.84 15.76 2.37
CA LEU A 222 -13.91 17.18 2.80
C LEU A 222 -12.74 17.60 3.70
N ASN A 223 -12.24 16.69 4.54
CA ASN A 223 -11.09 16.92 5.42
C ASN A 223 -9.73 16.78 4.70
N SER A 224 -9.73 16.43 3.41
CA SER A 224 -8.52 16.17 2.61
C SER A 224 -8.58 16.88 1.24
N CYS A 225 -8.75 16.11 0.16
CA CYS A 225 -8.65 16.55 -1.22
C CYS A 225 -9.74 17.55 -1.64
N PHE A 226 -10.83 17.68 -0.89
CA PHE A 226 -11.88 18.68 -1.13
C PHE A 226 -11.87 19.83 -0.12
N SER A 227 -10.78 19.98 0.64
CA SER A 227 -10.59 21.17 1.47
C SER A 227 -10.49 22.43 0.59
N PRO A 228 -11.10 23.56 1.02
CA PRO A 228 -11.09 24.80 0.23
C PRO A 228 -9.67 25.27 -0.12
N ALA A 229 -8.76 25.22 0.85
CA ALA A 229 -7.37 25.63 0.66
C ALA A 229 -6.65 24.83 -0.44
N TYR A 230 -6.86 23.51 -0.48
CA TYR A 230 -6.26 22.64 -1.48
C TYR A 230 -6.82 22.91 -2.88
N ILE A 231 -8.14 23.04 -3.01
CA ILE A 231 -8.75 23.36 -4.30
C ILE A 231 -8.27 24.73 -4.80
N GLN A 232 -8.18 25.73 -3.92
CA GLN A 232 -7.64 27.04 -4.29
C GLN A 232 -6.18 26.96 -4.77
N GLN A 233 -5.35 26.17 -4.08
CA GLN A 233 -3.97 25.88 -4.51
C GLN A 233 -3.96 25.26 -5.90
N LYS A 234 -4.74 24.19 -6.13
CA LYS A 234 -4.82 23.51 -7.43
C LYS A 234 -5.29 24.44 -8.54
N VAL A 235 -6.34 25.24 -8.31
CA VAL A 235 -6.77 26.26 -9.27
C VAL A 235 -5.64 27.23 -9.63
N ASN A 236 -4.79 27.63 -8.68
CA ASN A 236 -3.63 28.48 -8.96
C ASN A 236 -2.56 27.75 -9.79
N GLU A 237 -2.27 26.49 -9.48
CA GLU A 237 -1.31 25.65 -10.23
C GLU A 237 -1.73 25.50 -11.70
N TYR A 238 -2.99 25.15 -11.94
CA TYR A 238 -3.54 25.01 -13.30
C TYR A 238 -3.54 26.35 -14.07
N ASN A 239 -3.86 27.46 -13.39
CA ASN A 239 -3.77 28.78 -14.00
C ASN A 239 -2.33 29.16 -14.36
N ALA A 240 -1.37 28.87 -13.49
CA ALA A 240 0.04 29.11 -13.74
C ALA A 240 0.56 28.29 -14.94
N GLN A 241 0.14 27.02 -15.05
CA GLN A 241 0.53 26.14 -16.16
C GLN A 241 0.06 26.69 -17.53
N LEU A 242 -1.13 27.27 -17.60
CA LEU A 242 -1.68 27.80 -18.86
C LEU A 242 -1.30 29.26 -19.15
N ALA A 243 -0.72 29.98 -18.18
CA ALA A 243 -0.55 31.42 -18.22
C ALA A 243 0.19 31.93 -19.47
N SER A 244 1.22 31.20 -19.92
CA SER A 244 2.05 31.61 -21.06
C SER A 244 1.31 31.60 -22.40
N SER A 245 0.30 30.74 -22.55
CA SER A 245 -0.35 30.47 -23.85
C SER A 245 -1.83 30.86 -23.89
N ARG A 246 -2.43 31.14 -22.73
CA ARG A 246 -3.87 31.42 -22.60
C ARG A 246 -4.31 32.67 -23.38
N ILE A 247 -3.53 33.75 -23.32
CA ILE A 247 -3.84 34.99 -24.04
C ILE A 247 -3.85 34.75 -25.56
N GLU A 248 -2.90 33.96 -26.08
CA GLU A 248 -2.86 33.62 -27.50
C GLU A 248 -4.05 32.74 -27.91
N HIS A 249 -4.46 31.78 -27.07
CA HIS A 249 -5.66 30.98 -27.29
C HIS A 249 -6.90 31.88 -27.36
N TYR A 250 -7.08 32.77 -26.39
CA TYR A 250 -8.20 33.71 -26.33
C TYR A 250 -8.26 34.62 -27.56
N ASN A 251 -7.12 35.18 -27.96
CA ASN A 251 -7.05 36.03 -29.16
C ASN A 251 -7.41 35.27 -30.45
N ARG A 252 -7.07 33.98 -30.55
CA ARG A 252 -7.41 33.17 -31.73
C ARG A 252 -8.91 32.90 -31.80
N TRP A 253 -9.50 32.51 -30.68
CA TRP A 253 -10.86 31.96 -30.64
C TRP A 253 -11.93 32.97 -30.23
N ASP A 254 -11.55 34.23 -30.01
CA ASP A 254 -12.41 35.27 -29.44
C ASP A 254 -13.11 34.77 -28.16
N SER A 255 -12.35 34.04 -27.35
CA SER A 255 -12.78 33.42 -26.10
C SER A 255 -12.13 34.12 -24.91
N GLY A 256 -12.55 33.77 -23.70
CA GLY A 256 -12.02 34.35 -22.47
C GLY A 256 -13.09 34.50 -21.41
N GLY A 257 -13.09 33.56 -20.46
CA GLY A 257 -14.05 33.53 -19.36
C GLY A 257 -13.36 33.59 -18.00
N ASP A 258 -14.12 33.23 -16.98
CA ASP A 258 -13.63 33.10 -15.62
C ASP A 258 -12.47 32.08 -15.55
N PRO A 259 -11.25 32.47 -15.11
CA PRO A 259 -10.12 31.55 -15.01
C PRO A 259 -10.21 30.60 -13.80
N GLY A 260 -11.28 30.63 -13.00
CA GLY A 260 -11.51 29.69 -11.89
C GLY A 260 -12.06 30.30 -10.61
N HIS A 261 -12.52 31.56 -10.62
CA HIS A 261 -13.14 32.22 -9.48
C HIS A 261 -14.40 31.49 -9.01
N ALA A 262 -15.27 31.06 -9.93
CA ALA A 262 -16.48 30.31 -9.62
C ALA A 262 -16.18 28.96 -8.95
N ILE A 263 -15.07 28.30 -9.34
CA ILE A 263 -14.59 27.06 -8.70
C ILE A 263 -14.12 27.35 -7.28
N LYS A 264 -13.40 28.45 -7.05
CA LYS A 264 -12.97 28.84 -5.69
C LYS A 264 -14.16 29.17 -4.79
N THR A 265 -15.13 29.95 -5.29
CA THR A 265 -16.38 30.22 -4.56
C THR A 265 -17.14 28.93 -4.26
N PHE A 266 -17.19 27.99 -5.21
CA PHE A 266 -17.77 26.67 -4.96
C PHE A 266 -17.04 25.96 -3.81
N ALA A 267 -15.72 25.88 -3.87
CA ALA A 267 -14.91 25.19 -2.87
C ALA A 267 -15.06 25.79 -1.46
N ASP A 268 -15.15 27.11 -1.35
CA ASP A 268 -15.28 27.80 -0.06
C ASP A 268 -16.65 27.55 0.63
N GLU A 269 -17.71 27.39 -0.16
CA GLU A 269 -19.09 27.29 0.37
C GLU A 269 -19.66 25.86 0.36
N ARG A 270 -19.24 25.01 -0.59
CA ARG A 270 -19.79 23.65 -0.79
C ARG A 270 -19.70 22.73 0.43
N PRO A 271 -18.60 22.70 1.23
CA PRO A 271 -18.46 21.75 2.34
C PRO A 271 -19.60 21.84 3.37
N GLU A 272 -19.99 23.05 3.77
CA GLU A 272 -21.07 23.25 4.76
C GLU A 272 -22.42 22.71 4.23
N TYR A 273 -22.71 22.93 2.95
CA TYR A 273 -23.91 22.39 2.32
C TYR A 273 -23.88 20.86 2.24
N VAL A 274 -22.75 20.26 1.85
CA VAL A 274 -22.62 18.80 1.78
C VAL A 274 -22.79 18.15 3.14
N LEU A 275 -22.20 18.72 4.20
CA LEU A 275 -22.41 18.26 5.58
C LEU A 275 -23.88 18.40 5.98
N THR A 276 -24.51 19.54 5.68
CA THR A 276 -25.91 19.79 6.01
C THR A 276 -26.85 18.80 5.30
N HIS A 277 -26.69 18.60 3.99
CA HIS A 277 -27.49 17.65 3.23
C HIS A 277 -27.30 16.22 3.73
N THR A 278 -26.06 15.82 4.01
CA THR A 278 -25.73 14.49 4.54
C THR A 278 -26.38 14.26 5.91
N GLY A 279 -26.24 15.23 6.82
CA GLY A 279 -26.86 15.18 8.14
C GLY A 279 -28.39 15.08 8.08
N ASN A 280 -29.03 15.89 7.23
CA ASN A 280 -30.49 15.87 7.04
C ASN A 280 -30.97 14.54 6.43
N GLN A 281 -30.27 14.04 5.40
CA GLN A 281 -30.65 12.83 4.67
C GLN A 281 -30.60 11.57 5.54
N PHE A 282 -29.64 11.49 6.46
CA PHE A 282 -29.45 10.33 7.33
C PHE A 282 -29.94 10.53 8.77
N GLY A 283 -30.46 11.72 9.10
CA GLY A 283 -31.00 12.05 10.42
C GLY A 283 -29.93 12.14 11.52
N LEU A 284 -28.77 12.69 11.19
CA LEU A 284 -27.62 12.80 12.10
C LEU A 284 -27.78 14.03 13.01
N SER A 285 -27.36 13.89 14.26
CA SER A 285 -27.53 14.85 15.35
C SER A 285 -26.58 16.06 15.28
N GLY A 286 -25.50 15.95 14.50
CA GLY A 286 -24.53 17.00 14.28
C GLY A 286 -23.14 16.46 14.00
N THR A 287 -22.15 17.35 14.02
CA THR A 287 -20.74 17.03 13.82
C THR A 287 -19.90 17.49 15.01
N ALA A 288 -18.72 16.90 15.17
CA ALA A 288 -17.68 17.32 16.10
C ALA A 288 -16.32 17.39 15.40
N LEU A 289 -15.42 18.18 15.96
CA LEU A 289 -14.02 18.23 15.56
C LEU A 289 -13.23 17.10 16.23
N LEU A 290 -12.58 16.27 15.43
CA LEU A 290 -11.56 15.33 15.90
C LEU A 290 -10.19 15.92 15.65
N THR A 291 -9.40 16.11 16.71
CA THR A 291 -8.00 16.53 16.61
C THR A 291 -7.10 15.35 16.95
N VAL A 292 -6.26 14.96 16.00
CA VAL A 292 -5.31 13.86 16.13
C VAL A 292 -3.91 14.42 16.27
N ASN A 293 -3.23 13.98 17.33
CA ASN A 293 -1.87 14.32 17.67
C ASN A 293 -0.99 13.08 17.54
N ARG A 294 0.31 13.30 17.41
CA ARG A 294 1.32 12.25 17.48
C ARG A 294 2.40 12.64 18.48
N GLU A 295 2.64 11.77 19.46
CA GLU A 295 3.78 11.85 20.35
C GLU A 295 4.86 10.86 19.88
N GLY A 296 6.11 11.32 19.86
CA GLY A 296 7.22 10.59 19.27
C GLY A 296 7.48 10.98 17.82
N HIS A 297 8.51 10.35 17.25
CA HIS A 297 8.82 10.43 15.82
C HIS A 297 8.38 9.13 15.14
N GLY A 298 8.34 9.12 13.81
CA GLY A 298 7.88 7.97 13.02
C GLY A 298 6.44 7.54 13.33
N GLY A 299 6.07 6.36 12.82
CA GLY A 299 4.75 5.78 12.96
C GLY A 299 3.71 6.46 12.05
N LYS A 300 2.80 5.65 11.52
CA LYS A 300 1.68 6.11 10.69
C LYS A 300 0.39 6.12 11.50
N VAL A 301 -0.40 7.17 11.32
CA VAL A 301 -1.72 7.31 11.91
C VAL A 301 -2.73 7.49 10.80
N THR A 302 -3.76 6.65 10.81
CA THR A 302 -4.86 6.67 9.85
C THR A 302 -6.17 6.93 10.58
N VAL A 303 -6.98 7.82 10.04
CA VAL A 303 -8.36 8.10 10.47
C VAL A 303 -9.29 7.68 9.34
N ASN A 304 -10.10 6.66 9.56
CA ASN A 304 -10.89 6.00 8.51
C ASN A 304 -10.02 5.61 7.31
N THR A 305 -10.12 6.36 6.20
CA THR A 305 -9.32 6.15 4.97
C THR A 305 -8.17 7.15 4.82
N ILE A 306 -8.06 8.15 5.70
CA ILE A 306 -7.02 9.19 5.65
C ILE A 306 -5.80 8.74 6.43
N THR A 307 -4.70 8.43 5.75
CA THR A 307 -3.38 8.40 6.40
C THR A 307 -2.85 9.83 6.53
N ILE A 308 -2.51 10.23 7.76
CA ILE A 308 -2.02 11.58 8.08
C ILE A 308 -0.48 11.57 7.97
N ASP A 309 0.02 11.89 6.78
CA ASP A 309 1.44 12.01 6.46
C ASP A 309 1.70 13.17 5.49
N SER A 310 2.95 13.34 5.06
CA SER A 310 3.35 14.44 4.16
C SER A 310 2.72 14.37 2.78
N ASP A 311 2.20 13.21 2.37
CA ASP A 311 1.63 13.00 1.04
C ASP A 311 0.11 13.23 1.05
N MET A 312 -0.51 13.38 2.22
CA MET A 312 -1.93 13.66 2.38
C MET A 312 -2.38 14.93 1.63
N ALA A 313 -3.29 14.77 0.67
CA ALA A 313 -3.93 15.87 -0.02
C ALA A 313 -4.68 16.81 0.96
N GLY A 314 -4.47 18.11 0.80
CA GLY A 314 -5.12 19.13 1.62
C GLY A 314 -4.58 19.30 3.04
N LEU A 315 -3.44 18.67 3.35
CA LEU A 315 -2.74 18.92 4.60
C LEU A 315 -2.15 20.35 4.62
N PRO A 316 -2.45 21.19 5.63
CA PRO A 316 -1.99 22.58 5.65
C PRO A 316 -0.47 22.74 5.77
N ASN A 317 0.21 21.77 6.41
CA ASN A 317 1.66 21.77 6.58
C ASN A 317 2.23 20.34 6.44
N PRO A 318 2.55 19.91 5.21
CA PRO A 318 3.10 18.57 4.93
C PRO A 318 4.36 18.19 5.72
N GLU A 319 5.22 19.17 6.05
CA GLU A 319 6.45 18.93 6.80
C GLU A 319 6.18 18.63 8.29
N THR A 320 5.01 19.03 8.81
CA THR A 320 4.57 18.73 10.17
C THR A 320 3.09 18.33 10.17
N PRO A 321 2.76 17.07 9.80
CA PRO A 321 1.37 16.63 9.63
C PRO A 321 0.49 16.69 10.88
N PHE A 322 1.10 16.72 12.07
CA PHE A 322 0.39 16.75 13.34
C PHE A 322 0.63 18.09 14.09
N PRO A 323 -0.37 18.60 14.83
CA PRO A 323 -1.74 18.06 14.94
C PRO A 323 -2.52 18.24 13.64
N TRP A 324 -3.39 17.25 13.35
CA TRP A 324 -4.34 17.30 12.26
C TRP A 324 -5.76 17.32 12.83
N SER A 325 -6.67 18.07 12.23
CA SER A 325 -8.06 18.12 12.65
C SER A 325 -9.01 17.91 11.49
N GLY A 326 -10.08 17.15 11.72
CA GLY A 326 -11.14 16.88 10.76
C GLY A 326 -12.52 16.91 11.42
N THR A 327 -13.55 17.27 10.64
CA THR A 327 -14.94 17.30 11.11
C THR A 327 -15.62 15.98 10.75
N TYR A 328 -16.30 15.36 11.73
CA TYR A 328 -16.98 14.07 11.61
C TYR A 328 -18.35 14.10 12.27
N PHE A 329 -19.27 13.23 11.85
CA PHE A 329 -20.62 13.14 12.42
C PHE A 329 -20.62 12.39 13.76
N LEU A 330 -21.38 12.88 14.75
CA LEU A 330 -21.47 12.29 16.09
C LEU A 330 -22.02 10.86 16.09
N ASP A 331 -23.03 10.60 15.24
CA ASP A 331 -23.72 9.29 15.19
C ASP A 331 -22.99 8.23 14.36
N VAL A 332 -21.83 8.56 13.79
CA VAL A 332 -21.06 7.66 12.92
C VAL A 332 -19.71 7.35 13.58
N PRO A 333 -19.39 6.07 13.84
CA PRO A 333 -18.12 5.71 14.43
C PRO A 333 -16.95 6.05 13.49
N VAL A 334 -15.88 6.60 14.06
CA VAL A 334 -14.61 6.89 13.37
C VAL A 334 -13.60 5.82 13.75
N THR A 335 -12.90 5.25 12.77
CA THR A 335 -11.84 4.26 13.02
C THR A 335 -10.49 4.95 13.09
N LEU A 336 -9.69 4.64 14.11
CA LEU A 336 -8.32 5.10 14.25
C LEU A 336 -7.39 3.90 14.14
N THR A 337 -6.39 3.98 13.26
CA THR A 337 -5.42 2.90 13.04
C THR A 337 -4.00 3.45 13.14
N ALA A 338 -3.17 2.79 13.93
CA ALA A 338 -1.75 3.07 14.04
C ALA A 338 -0.96 1.93 13.41
N ALA A 339 0.02 2.29 12.59
CA ALA A 339 0.98 1.35 12.03
C ALA A 339 2.40 1.75 12.47
N ASP A 340 3.19 0.73 12.76
CA ASP A 340 4.59 0.91 13.12
C ASP A 340 5.39 1.38 11.90
N GLU A 341 6.53 2.02 12.15
CA GLU A 341 7.52 2.32 11.12
C GLU A 341 8.90 1.89 11.63
N PRO A 342 9.88 1.65 10.74
CA PRO A 342 11.24 1.35 11.16
C PRO A 342 11.76 2.37 12.19
N GLY A 343 12.23 1.85 13.33
CA GLY A 343 12.72 2.65 14.45
C GLY A 343 11.66 3.10 15.46
N TYR A 344 10.37 2.86 15.20
CA TYR A 344 9.28 3.33 16.06
C TYR A 344 8.17 2.29 16.22
N ARG A 345 7.59 2.22 17.41
CA ARG A 345 6.48 1.33 17.74
C ARG A 345 5.34 2.06 18.39
N PHE A 346 4.14 1.77 17.92
CA PHE A 346 2.92 2.19 18.55
C PHE A 346 2.87 1.63 19.98
N SER A 347 2.61 2.51 20.93
CA SER A 347 2.48 2.21 22.34
C SER A 347 1.02 2.14 22.76
N HIS A 348 0.28 3.23 22.53
CA HIS A 348 -1.13 3.36 22.85
C HIS A 348 -1.69 4.65 22.24
N TRP A 349 -3.02 4.72 22.17
CA TRP A 349 -3.77 5.96 22.02
C TRP A 349 -4.05 6.56 23.40
N LEU A 350 -3.91 7.87 23.52
CA LEU A 350 -4.51 8.66 24.60
C LEU A 350 -5.82 9.24 24.08
N ILE A 351 -6.95 8.71 24.57
CA ILE A 351 -8.29 9.14 24.18
C ILE A 351 -9.02 9.59 25.45
N ASN A 352 -9.32 10.90 25.55
CA ASN A 352 -9.99 11.47 26.74
C ASN A 352 -9.32 11.09 28.07
N GLY A 353 -7.98 10.97 28.09
CA GLY A 353 -7.18 10.59 29.25
C GLY A 353 -7.10 9.08 29.52
N ASN A 354 -7.74 8.24 28.71
CA ASN A 354 -7.61 6.79 28.78
C ASN A 354 -6.57 6.25 27.80
N HIS A 355 -5.87 5.19 28.19
CA HIS A 355 -4.91 4.49 27.33
C HIS A 355 -5.61 3.34 26.60
N VAL A 356 -5.52 3.31 25.27
CA VAL A 356 -6.00 2.20 24.43
C VAL A 356 -4.81 1.60 23.69
N THR A 357 -4.51 0.33 23.93
CA THR A 357 -3.28 -0.32 23.44
C THR A 357 -3.45 -1.02 22.09
N GLU A 358 -4.68 -1.21 21.65
CA GLU A 358 -5.02 -1.74 20.34
C GLU A 358 -4.62 -0.74 19.25
N LYS A 359 -3.85 -1.21 18.25
CA LYS A 359 -3.44 -0.40 17.09
C LYS A 359 -4.63 0.17 16.33
N GLU A 360 -5.70 -0.63 16.21
CA GLU A 360 -6.97 -0.21 15.64
C GLU A 360 -8.01 -0.03 16.75
N THR A 361 -8.71 1.10 16.76
CA THR A 361 -9.78 1.38 17.73
C THR A 361 -10.92 2.18 17.09
N ILE A 362 -12.14 1.99 17.60
CA ILE A 362 -13.34 2.66 17.14
C ILE A 362 -13.70 3.77 18.13
N LEU A 363 -13.76 5.00 17.62
CA LEU A 363 -14.14 6.19 18.37
C LEU A 363 -15.60 6.55 18.09
N HIS A 364 -16.38 6.70 19.16
CA HIS A 364 -17.72 7.28 19.12
C HIS A 364 -17.64 8.72 19.64
N LEU A 365 -17.92 9.69 18.77
CA LEU A 365 -17.82 11.10 19.10
C LEU A 365 -19.09 11.57 19.81
N GLU A 366 -18.94 12.23 20.95
CA GLU A 366 -20.04 12.89 21.68
C GLU A 366 -19.89 14.43 21.71
N ALA A 367 -18.66 14.90 21.47
CA ALA A 367 -18.25 16.30 21.40
C ALA A 367 -16.88 16.37 20.69
N ASP A 368 -16.34 17.58 20.52
CA ASP A 368 -14.97 17.78 20.06
C ASP A 368 -14.00 16.93 20.90
N THR A 369 -13.14 16.18 20.23
CA THR A 369 -12.31 15.14 20.85
C THR A 369 -10.86 15.27 20.41
N ASP A 370 -9.95 15.28 21.38
CA ASP A 370 -8.51 15.19 21.15
C ASP A 370 -8.03 13.75 21.37
N VAL A 371 -7.27 13.24 20.41
CA VAL A 371 -6.60 11.93 20.49
C VAL A 371 -5.11 12.11 20.26
N THR A 372 -4.27 11.37 20.97
CA THR A 372 -2.83 11.29 20.69
C THR A 372 -2.42 9.85 20.43
N ALA A 373 -1.81 9.59 19.27
CA ALA A 373 -1.08 8.34 19.03
C ALA A 373 0.33 8.46 19.65
N VAL A 374 0.68 7.56 20.56
CA VAL A 374 2.00 7.57 21.20
C VAL A 374 2.88 6.50 20.56
N PHE A 375 4.00 6.93 19.96
CA PHE A 375 5.03 6.06 19.41
C PHE A 375 6.32 6.16 20.23
N ASN A 376 6.91 5.01 20.53
CA ASN A 376 8.20 4.92 21.21
C ASN A 376 9.29 4.58 20.20
N ALA A 377 10.46 5.22 20.33
CA ALA A 377 11.64 4.78 19.60
C ALA A 377 12.02 3.36 20.00
N THR A 378 12.40 2.54 19.03
CA THR A 378 12.86 1.17 19.19
C THR A 378 14.08 0.92 18.32
N GLU A 379 14.96 0.02 18.73
CA GLU A 379 16.13 -0.36 17.95
C GLU A 379 16.06 -1.84 17.60
N TYR A 380 16.63 -2.21 16.46
CA TYR A 380 16.78 -3.61 16.11
C TYR A 380 17.61 -4.32 17.18
N HIS A 381 17.07 -5.44 17.66
CA HIS A 381 17.79 -6.31 18.56
C HIS A 381 18.48 -7.40 17.76
N LEU A 382 19.77 -7.61 18.02
CA LEU A 382 20.48 -8.78 17.51
C LEU A 382 19.83 -10.04 18.09
N ILE A 383 19.34 -10.90 17.20
CA ILE A 383 18.69 -12.18 17.54
C ILE A 383 19.71 -13.31 17.45
N HIS A 384 20.38 -13.43 16.29
CA HIS A 384 21.38 -14.46 16.00
C HIS A 384 22.61 -13.84 15.37
N TYR A 385 23.78 -14.39 15.66
CA TYR A 385 25.02 -13.91 15.03
C TYR A 385 26.09 -15.00 14.90
N TRP A 386 26.73 -15.04 13.74
CA TRP A 386 27.90 -15.86 13.44
C TRP A 386 29.02 -14.98 12.90
N HIS A 387 30.13 -14.90 13.64
CA HIS A 387 31.34 -14.18 13.24
C HIS A 387 32.43 -15.10 12.68
N PHE A 388 32.30 -16.43 12.82
CA PHE A 388 33.16 -17.47 12.24
C PHE A 388 34.67 -17.50 12.61
N ASN A 389 35.20 -16.50 13.30
CA ASN A 389 36.61 -16.49 13.77
C ASN A 389 37.01 -17.70 14.64
N ASN A 390 36.04 -18.36 15.30
CA ASN A 390 36.28 -19.53 16.15
C ASN A 390 36.12 -20.89 15.44
N LEU A 391 35.93 -20.89 14.11
CA LEU A 391 35.71 -22.14 13.38
C LEU A 391 36.90 -23.12 13.49
N PRO A 392 36.65 -24.42 13.76
CA PRO A 392 37.68 -25.44 13.81
C PRO A 392 38.25 -25.74 12.42
N GLU A 393 39.45 -26.36 12.39
CA GLU A 393 40.00 -26.90 11.13
C GLU A 393 39.22 -28.12 10.65
N GLY A 394 39.15 -28.30 9.34
CA GLY A 394 38.53 -29.46 8.70
C GLY A 394 37.07 -29.23 8.29
N LEU A 395 36.36 -30.35 8.11
CA LEU A 395 34.96 -30.37 7.70
C LEU A 395 34.08 -29.83 8.82
N LEU A 396 33.23 -28.87 8.49
CA LEU A 396 32.26 -28.32 9.43
C LEU A 396 30.93 -29.09 9.31
N ALA A 397 30.37 -29.45 10.46
CA ALA A 397 29.00 -29.94 10.61
C ALA A 397 28.13 -28.79 11.16
N PRO A 398 26.78 -28.91 11.25
CA PRO A 398 25.90 -27.78 11.55
C PRO A 398 26.45 -26.83 12.63
N LEU A 399 26.64 -25.57 12.24
CA LEU A 399 27.33 -24.55 13.01
C LEU A 399 26.33 -23.84 13.92
N GLN A 400 26.55 -23.92 15.23
CA GLN A 400 25.79 -23.10 16.18
C GLN A 400 26.18 -21.63 16.06
N ALA A 401 25.25 -20.74 16.40
CA ALA A 401 25.52 -19.31 16.46
C ALA A 401 26.57 -18.99 17.52
N ASP A 402 27.43 -18.01 17.23
CA ASP A 402 28.33 -17.44 18.24
C ASP A 402 27.54 -16.65 19.29
N TYR A 403 26.35 -16.17 18.92
CA TYR A 403 25.39 -15.52 19.79
C TYR A 403 23.95 -15.82 19.35
N THR A 404 23.07 -16.11 20.31
CA THR A 404 21.63 -16.19 20.07
C THR A 404 20.83 -15.75 21.30
N GLN A 405 19.68 -15.11 21.07
CA GLN A 405 18.66 -14.80 22.08
C GLN A 405 17.65 -15.94 22.30
N MET A 406 17.76 -17.03 21.56
CA MET A 406 16.81 -18.14 21.61
C MET A 406 17.31 -19.26 22.53
N GLU A 407 16.37 -19.93 23.20
CA GLU A 407 16.65 -21.19 23.91
C GLU A 407 16.67 -22.40 22.96
N THR A 408 16.08 -22.27 21.78
CA THR A 408 16.03 -23.31 20.74
C THR A 408 17.38 -23.44 20.03
N GLN A 409 17.59 -24.60 19.40
CA GLN A 409 18.79 -24.83 18.61
C GLN A 409 18.77 -23.92 17.38
N VAL A 410 19.87 -23.20 17.12
CA VAL A 410 20.03 -22.33 15.94
C VAL A 410 21.20 -22.85 15.16
N SER A 411 21.11 -22.92 13.82
CA SER A 411 22.22 -23.49 13.06
C SER A 411 22.34 -23.03 11.62
N ILE A 412 23.59 -23.05 11.14
CA ILE A 412 23.92 -23.01 9.71
C ILE A 412 24.41 -24.39 9.28
N SER A 413 23.84 -24.95 8.23
CA SER A 413 24.23 -26.24 7.68
C SER A 413 24.32 -26.19 6.16
N TYR A 414 25.00 -27.18 5.57
CA TYR A 414 25.15 -27.27 4.12
C TYR A 414 24.69 -28.66 3.64
N PRO A 415 23.39 -28.98 3.73
CA PRO A 415 22.85 -30.26 3.29
C PRO A 415 22.89 -30.40 1.76
N GLY A 416 22.94 -31.64 1.28
CA GLY A 416 22.89 -31.98 -0.13
C GLY A 416 23.53 -33.33 -0.44
N THR A 417 23.54 -33.72 -1.71
CA THR A 417 23.93 -35.08 -2.14
C THR A 417 25.30 -35.17 -2.79
N GLY A 418 25.88 -34.04 -3.24
CA GLY A 418 27.20 -33.98 -3.87
C GLY A 418 28.38 -33.79 -2.91
N ASP A 419 29.59 -33.85 -3.48
CA ASP A 419 30.89 -33.81 -2.78
C ASP A 419 31.25 -32.43 -2.19
N GLY A 420 30.45 -31.39 -2.43
CA GLY A 420 30.66 -30.08 -1.82
C GLY A 420 30.63 -30.16 -0.30
N TYR A 421 31.26 -29.21 0.38
CA TYR A 421 31.32 -29.19 1.85
C TYR A 421 31.57 -27.77 2.37
N MET A 422 31.43 -27.59 3.68
CA MET A 422 31.79 -26.35 4.36
C MET A 422 33.05 -26.51 5.20
N ASP A 423 33.96 -25.55 5.10
CA ASP A 423 35.17 -25.42 5.90
C ASP A 423 35.43 -23.95 6.27
N ARG A 424 36.49 -23.68 7.03
CA ARG A 424 36.93 -22.32 7.31
C ARG A 424 37.92 -21.81 6.25
N VAL A 425 38.03 -20.49 6.13
CA VAL A 425 39.10 -19.80 5.38
C VAL A 425 39.62 -18.62 6.18
N ASP A 426 40.94 -18.40 6.19
CA ASP A 426 41.57 -17.23 6.81
C ASP A 426 41.50 -16.02 5.84
N ASP A 427 40.27 -15.61 5.55
CA ASP A 427 39.91 -14.48 4.68
C ASP A 427 38.58 -13.89 5.16
N GLY A 428 38.57 -13.31 6.36
CA GLY A 428 37.40 -12.66 6.95
C GLY A 428 37.16 -11.24 6.43
N SER A 429 36.01 -10.67 6.78
CA SER A 429 35.60 -9.31 6.41
C SER A 429 35.11 -8.52 7.63
N ALA A 430 35.32 -7.20 7.62
CA ALA A 430 34.74 -6.30 8.61
C ALA A 430 33.30 -5.87 8.26
N ILE A 431 32.82 -6.19 7.05
CA ILE A 431 31.47 -5.88 6.61
C ILE A 431 30.46 -6.64 7.49
N ASN A 432 29.43 -5.93 7.94
CA ASN A 432 28.40 -6.44 8.86
C ASN A 432 28.91 -6.91 10.24
N ALA A 433 30.16 -6.61 10.62
CA ALA A 433 30.69 -7.03 11.91
C ALA A 433 29.92 -6.37 13.07
N ARG A 434 29.47 -7.19 14.03
CA ARG A 434 28.89 -6.73 15.31
C ARG A 434 29.97 -6.74 16.39
N ASN A 435 29.82 -5.93 17.44
CA ASN A 435 30.71 -5.91 18.62
C ASN A 435 32.22 -5.76 18.33
N ASN A 436 32.61 -5.17 17.19
CA ASN A 436 34.00 -5.00 16.76
C ASN A 436 34.81 -6.30 16.68
N PHE A 437 34.20 -7.44 16.32
CA PHE A 437 34.97 -8.65 16.02
C PHE A 437 35.94 -8.41 14.85
N GLU A 438 37.16 -8.92 14.97
CA GLU A 438 38.18 -8.79 13.93
C GLU A 438 37.85 -9.63 12.70
N ALA A 439 38.26 -9.15 11.53
CA ALA A 439 38.08 -9.82 10.24
C ALA A 439 39.15 -10.91 10.02
N VAL A 440 39.06 -12.03 10.75
CA VAL A 440 40.09 -13.09 10.69
C VAL A 440 39.69 -14.24 9.78
N ARG A 441 38.48 -14.79 9.96
CA ARG A 441 38.03 -15.97 9.23
C ARG A 441 36.61 -15.84 8.74
N ALA A 442 36.32 -16.52 7.64
CA ALA A 442 34.98 -16.68 7.10
C ALA A 442 34.57 -18.15 6.99
N LEU A 443 33.27 -18.39 6.94
CA LEU A 443 32.68 -19.66 6.51
C LEU A 443 32.85 -19.79 5.00
N ARG A 444 33.37 -20.91 4.52
CA ARG A 444 33.52 -21.18 3.09
C ARG A 444 32.68 -22.40 2.69
N VAL A 445 31.77 -22.20 1.74
CA VAL A 445 31.01 -23.28 1.10
C VAL A 445 31.64 -23.62 -0.24
N ARG A 446 32.04 -24.87 -0.44
CA ARG A 446 32.77 -25.33 -1.62
C ARG A 446 31.87 -26.01 -2.62
N ASN A 447 32.19 -25.80 -3.89
CA ASN A 447 31.58 -26.54 -4.98
C ASN A 447 31.96 -28.06 -4.91
N PRO A 448 31.18 -28.97 -5.52
CA PRO A 448 29.92 -28.73 -6.25
C PRO A 448 28.81 -28.23 -5.33
N SER A 449 28.27 -27.06 -5.66
CA SER A 449 27.26 -26.33 -4.89
C SER A 449 25.87 -26.40 -5.52
N ASP A 450 25.76 -26.92 -6.73
CA ASP A 450 24.52 -27.15 -7.49
C ASP A 450 23.62 -28.25 -6.92
N THR A 451 24.17 -29.10 -6.05
CA THR A 451 23.47 -30.23 -5.39
C THR A 451 23.32 -30.02 -3.89
N ARG A 452 23.59 -28.80 -3.40
CA ARG A 452 23.61 -28.44 -1.98
C ARG A 452 23.06 -27.02 -1.81
N HIS A 453 22.64 -26.66 -0.59
CA HIS A 453 22.21 -25.30 -0.27
C HIS A 453 22.66 -24.94 1.14
N LEU A 454 22.94 -23.66 1.39
CA LEU A 454 23.24 -23.17 2.74
C LEU A 454 21.92 -22.98 3.46
N GLU A 455 21.66 -23.78 4.49
CA GLU A 455 20.42 -23.74 5.28
C GLU A 455 20.68 -23.10 6.63
N LEU A 456 19.96 -22.00 6.90
CA LEU A 456 20.00 -21.24 8.14
C LEU A 456 18.69 -21.51 8.88
N PHE A 457 18.76 -22.28 9.97
CA PHE A 457 17.66 -22.40 10.92
C PHE A 457 17.77 -21.26 11.93
N ILE A 458 16.89 -20.27 11.79
CA ILE A 458 16.96 -18.95 12.44
C ILE A 458 15.60 -18.58 13.06
N PRO A 459 15.15 -19.27 14.12
CA PRO A 459 13.88 -18.98 14.77
C PRO A 459 13.79 -17.52 15.26
N THR A 460 12.61 -16.92 15.19
CA THR A 460 12.34 -15.48 15.44
C THR A 460 11.31 -15.26 16.54
N ALA A 461 11.09 -16.24 17.41
CA ALA A 461 10.12 -16.15 18.50
C ALA A 461 10.33 -14.94 19.41
N GLY A 462 9.27 -14.17 19.62
CA GLY A 462 9.31 -12.90 20.36
C GLY A 462 9.82 -11.70 19.55
N TYR A 463 10.09 -11.86 18.24
CA TYR A 463 10.54 -10.78 17.37
C TYR A 463 9.69 -10.64 16.10
N GLU A 464 9.59 -9.43 15.58
CA GLU A 464 8.92 -9.01 14.34
C GLU A 464 9.88 -8.14 13.50
N ASP A 465 9.50 -7.82 12.26
CA ASP A 465 10.31 -7.07 11.29
C ASP A 465 11.72 -7.65 11.12
N ILE A 466 11.81 -8.87 10.59
CA ILE A 466 13.06 -9.62 10.62
C ILE A 466 14.01 -9.20 9.49
N LEU A 467 15.24 -8.83 9.86
CA LEU A 467 16.35 -8.58 8.94
C LEU A 467 17.37 -9.73 9.02
N LEU A 468 17.78 -10.24 7.86
CA LEU A 468 18.94 -11.14 7.73
C LEU A 468 20.01 -10.44 6.92
N SER A 469 21.18 -10.23 7.53
CA SER A 469 22.31 -9.56 6.88
C SER A 469 23.57 -10.40 6.94
N TYR A 470 24.41 -10.34 5.91
CA TYR A 470 25.68 -11.05 5.87
C TYR A 470 26.67 -10.42 4.90
N ALA A 471 27.96 -10.61 5.19
CA ALA A 471 29.03 -10.33 4.23
C ALA A 471 29.25 -11.56 3.34
N VAL A 472 29.37 -11.36 2.03
CA VAL A 472 29.60 -12.47 1.10
C VAL A 472 30.56 -12.09 -0.03
N THR A 473 31.37 -13.05 -0.44
CA THR A 473 32.19 -12.98 -1.67
C THR A 473 32.21 -14.35 -2.35
N ARG A 474 32.75 -14.41 -3.57
CA ARG A 474 33.07 -15.65 -4.28
C ARG A 474 34.52 -15.65 -4.75
N THR A 475 34.97 -16.83 -5.15
CA THR A 475 36.11 -16.97 -6.06
C THR A 475 35.64 -16.91 -7.51
N GLY A 476 36.52 -16.68 -8.47
CA GLY A 476 36.18 -16.70 -9.91
C GLY A 476 35.61 -18.02 -10.45
N SER A 477 35.64 -19.10 -9.65
CA SER A 477 34.92 -20.36 -9.95
C SER A 477 33.79 -20.67 -8.97
N GLY A 478 33.55 -19.84 -7.96
CA GLY A 478 32.39 -19.95 -7.06
C GLY A 478 31.07 -19.61 -7.76
N ALA A 479 29.94 -19.80 -7.08
CA ALA A 479 28.62 -19.47 -7.65
C ALA A 479 28.48 -17.96 -7.85
N GLU A 480 27.90 -17.56 -8.98
CA GLU A 480 27.73 -16.14 -9.33
C GLU A 480 26.43 -15.58 -8.77
N PHE A 481 25.43 -16.43 -8.57
CA PHE A 481 24.10 -16.03 -8.16
C PHE A 481 23.65 -16.83 -6.95
N GLN A 482 22.83 -16.19 -6.13
CA GLN A 482 22.16 -16.78 -4.99
C GLN A 482 20.64 -16.64 -5.13
N ASN A 483 19.94 -17.76 -4.93
CA ASN A 483 18.49 -17.77 -4.81
C ASN A 483 18.14 -17.99 -3.33
N ILE A 484 17.43 -17.03 -2.76
CA ILE A 484 17.00 -17.01 -1.37
C ILE A 484 15.60 -17.58 -1.30
N TRP A 485 15.42 -18.63 -0.51
CA TRP A 485 14.14 -19.20 -0.19
C TRP A 485 13.93 -19.24 1.32
N TYR A 486 12.68 -19.30 1.75
CA TYR A 486 12.34 -19.44 3.15
C TYR A 486 11.22 -20.44 3.37
N ARG A 487 11.06 -20.87 4.63
CA ARG A 487 9.89 -21.59 5.11
C ARG A 487 9.59 -21.17 6.54
N THR A 488 8.32 -21.26 6.91
CA THR A 488 7.80 -20.81 8.21
C THR A 488 7.34 -21.98 9.09
N SER A 489 7.59 -23.21 8.66
CA SER A 489 7.42 -24.42 9.46
C SER A 489 8.45 -25.47 9.07
N SER A 490 8.75 -26.40 9.98
CA SER A 490 9.77 -27.44 9.79
C SER A 490 9.49 -28.41 8.63
N THR A 491 8.22 -28.56 8.26
CA THR A 491 7.74 -29.45 7.18
C THR A 491 7.07 -28.70 6.03
N GLY A 492 7.07 -27.37 6.08
CA GLY A 492 6.48 -26.52 5.06
C GLY A 492 7.24 -26.54 3.74
N ASN A 493 6.55 -26.09 2.69
CA ASN A 493 7.17 -25.87 1.39
C ASN A 493 8.13 -24.68 1.44
N TRP A 494 9.17 -24.74 0.61
CA TRP A 494 10.05 -23.60 0.38
C TRP A 494 9.36 -22.58 -0.52
N ILE A 495 9.43 -21.31 -0.13
CA ILE A 495 8.89 -20.17 -0.86
C ILE A 495 10.07 -19.33 -1.35
N LEU A 496 10.09 -18.99 -2.64
CA LEU A 496 11.13 -18.15 -3.22
C LEU A 496 10.94 -16.72 -2.70
N PHE A 497 11.99 -16.15 -2.12
CA PHE A 497 12.00 -14.77 -1.63
C PHE A 497 12.74 -13.83 -2.58
N LYS A 498 13.92 -14.25 -3.06
CA LYS A 498 14.75 -13.45 -3.96
C LYS A 498 15.50 -14.36 -4.91
N GLU A 499 15.46 -14.09 -6.20
CA GLU A 499 16.24 -14.80 -7.21
C GLU A 499 17.37 -13.93 -7.77
N ASP A 500 18.38 -14.60 -8.32
CA ASP A 500 19.49 -14.03 -9.09
C ASP A 500 20.25 -12.91 -8.35
N LEU A 501 20.43 -13.06 -7.03
CA LEU A 501 21.26 -12.16 -6.25
C LEU A 501 22.73 -12.34 -6.67
N LEU A 502 23.25 -11.36 -7.41
CA LEU A 502 24.62 -11.39 -7.95
C LEU A 502 25.68 -11.28 -6.83
N ILE A 503 26.63 -12.21 -6.82
CA ILE A 503 27.76 -12.25 -5.89
C ILE A 503 29.07 -11.96 -6.63
N THR A 504 29.83 -10.99 -6.11
CA THR A 504 31.10 -10.56 -6.71
C THR A 504 32.32 -11.21 -6.07
N GLU A 505 33.47 -11.09 -6.72
CA GLU A 505 34.76 -11.56 -6.18
C GLU A 505 35.34 -10.65 -5.07
N LEU A 506 34.59 -9.62 -4.66
CA LEU A 506 34.88 -8.79 -3.49
C LEU A 506 33.78 -8.99 -2.45
N TYR A 507 34.16 -8.87 -1.18
CA TYR A 507 33.16 -8.88 -0.10
C TYR A 507 32.17 -7.73 -0.29
N GLN A 508 30.89 -8.07 -0.26
CA GLN A 508 29.77 -7.14 -0.29
C GLN A 508 28.80 -7.42 0.85
N HIS A 509 28.02 -6.41 1.21
CA HIS A 509 26.92 -6.53 2.16
C HIS A 509 25.66 -7.01 1.43
N VAL A 510 25.02 -8.04 1.96
CA VAL A 510 23.67 -8.43 1.58
C VAL A 510 22.78 -8.26 2.79
N GLU A 511 21.63 -7.61 2.59
CA GLU A 511 20.56 -7.45 3.57
C GLU A 511 19.26 -7.95 2.93
N LEU A 512 18.53 -8.76 3.67
CA LEU A 512 17.28 -9.37 3.27
C LEU A 512 16.22 -8.96 4.30
N ASP A 513 15.26 -8.15 3.84
CA ASP A 513 14.20 -7.60 4.67
C ASP A 513 12.93 -8.46 4.59
N PHE A 514 12.66 -9.22 5.64
CA PHE A 514 11.48 -10.07 5.77
C PHE A 514 10.35 -9.37 6.56
N SER A 515 10.43 -8.06 6.81
CA SER A 515 9.43 -7.34 7.63
C SER A 515 8.00 -7.39 7.09
N ASN A 516 7.82 -7.44 5.77
CA ASN A 516 6.50 -7.53 5.16
C ASN A 516 5.91 -8.96 5.14
N LEU A 517 6.45 -9.90 5.94
CA LEU A 517 6.01 -11.29 5.97
C LEU A 517 5.55 -11.69 7.38
N PRO A 518 4.24 -11.53 7.70
CA PRO A 518 3.71 -11.84 9.03
C PRO A 518 3.99 -13.28 9.50
N ALA A 519 4.08 -14.23 8.56
CA ALA A 519 4.39 -15.62 8.88
C ALA A 519 5.84 -15.84 9.37
N VAL A 520 6.74 -14.87 9.21
CA VAL A 520 8.12 -14.89 9.71
C VAL A 520 8.22 -14.31 11.12
N GLU A 521 7.26 -13.48 11.52
CA GLU A 521 7.20 -12.89 12.86
C GLU A 521 6.88 -13.96 13.91
N ASN A 522 7.49 -13.82 15.09
CA ASN A 522 7.26 -14.66 16.25
C ASN A 522 7.28 -16.17 15.91
N ASN A 523 8.25 -16.62 15.11
CA ASN A 523 8.22 -17.95 14.51
C ASN A 523 9.38 -18.85 14.98
N ASP A 524 9.06 -19.89 15.74
CA ASP A 524 10.01 -20.90 16.24
C ASP A 524 10.63 -21.82 15.17
N ALA A 525 10.15 -21.76 13.93
CA ALA A 525 10.50 -22.67 12.84
C ALA A 525 11.06 -21.95 11.60
N PHE A 526 11.27 -20.63 11.66
CA PHE A 526 11.76 -19.86 10.52
C PHE A 526 13.12 -20.38 10.02
N THR A 527 13.16 -20.72 8.74
CA THR A 527 14.36 -21.23 8.07
C THR A 527 14.56 -20.52 6.74
N VAL A 528 15.79 -20.12 6.44
CA VAL A 528 16.20 -19.60 5.14
C VAL A 528 17.14 -20.60 4.49
N LYS A 529 17.00 -20.82 3.17
CA LYS A 529 18.04 -21.48 2.38
C LYS A 529 18.55 -20.57 1.28
N ILE A 530 19.85 -20.68 1.02
CA ILE A 530 20.56 -20.04 -0.07
C ILE A 530 20.98 -21.13 -1.05
N GLU A 531 20.36 -21.13 -2.21
CA GLU A 531 20.74 -21.97 -3.35
C GLU A 531 21.76 -21.23 -4.21
N PHE A 532 22.70 -21.99 -4.78
CA PHE A 532 23.82 -21.47 -5.54
C PHE A 532 23.64 -21.79 -7.02
N THR A 533 23.65 -20.77 -7.88
CA THR A 533 23.46 -20.93 -9.33
C THR A 533 24.56 -20.22 -10.14
N GLY A 534 24.63 -20.55 -11.43
CA GLY A 534 25.63 -20.03 -12.36
C GLY A 534 26.42 -21.14 -13.08
N PRO A 535 27.28 -20.78 -14.06
CA PRO A 535 27.94 -21.77 -14.92
C PRO A 535 28.98 -22.65 -14.23
N THR A 536 29.47 -22.26 -13.04
CA THR A 536 30.60 -22.93 -12.37
C THR A 536 30.20 -23.77 -11.15
N VAL A 537 28.91 -23.80 -10.77
CA VAL A 537 28.45 -24.39 -9.50
C VAL A 537 28.63 -25.90 -9.43
N SER A 538 28.63 -26.62 -10.56
CA SER A 538 28.88 -28.06 -10.63
C SER A 538 30.37 -28.43 -10.65
N GLY A 539 31.27 -27.45 -10.66
CA GLY A 539 32.71 -27.66 -10.73
C GLY A 539 33.31 -28.23 -9.45
N THR A 540 34.46 -28.88 -9.52
CA THR A 540 35.18 -29.39 -8.32
C THR A 540 36.06 -28.33 -7.65
N SER A 541 36.07 -27.11 -8.17
CA SER A 541 36.81 -25.95 -7.65
C SER A 541 35.90 -24.74 -7.58
N GLY A 542 36.19 -23.82 -6.67
CA GLY A 542 35.37 -22.65 -6.43
C GLY A 542 34.66 -22.70 -5.08
N ASN A 543 34.26 -21.54 -4.60
CA ASN A 543 33.54 -21.35 -3.35
C ASN A 543 32.91 -19.96 -3.27
N ASN A 544 31.86 -19.88 -2.46
CA ASN A 544 31.38 -18.65 -1.85
C ASN A 544 31.84 -18.62 -0.39
N ARG A 545 32.10 -17.41 0.13
CA ARG A 545 32.53 -17.19 1.51
C ARG A 545 31.55 -16.26 2.17
N PHE A 546 31.15 -16.60 3.38
CA PHE A 546 30.20 -15.85 4.19
C PHE A 546 30.87 -15.43 5.48
N ASP A 547 30.63 -14.19 5.88
CA ASP A 547 31.11 -13.67 7.15
C ASP A 547 30.04 -12.81 7.83
N ASN A 548 30.15 -12.67 9.15
CA ASN A 548 29.29 -11.84 9.99
C ASN A 548 27.79 -11.99 9.65
N VAL A 549 27.27 -13.21 9.70
CA VAL A 549 25.83 -13.46 9.45
C VAL A 549 25.07 -13.00 10.69
N SER A 550 24.14 -12.06 10.54
CA SER A 550 23.29 -11.53 11.61
C SER A 550 21.82 -11.68 11.27
N VAL A 551 21.02 -12.01 12.29
CA VAL A 551 19.56 -11.89 12.24
C VAL A 551 19.17 -10.89 13.30
N GLU A 552 18.40 -9.88 12.91
CA GLU A 552 17.96 -8.78 13.76
C GLU A 552 16.44 -8.60 13.63
N GLY A 553 15.78 -8.06 14.65
CA GLY A 553 14.34 -7.80 14.64
C GLY A 553 13.92 -6.95 15.84
N TYR A 554 12.71 -6.40 15.80
CA TYR A 554 12.15 -5.70 16.95
C TYR A 554 11.48 -6.69 17.88
N ARG A 555 11.53 -6.45 19.20
CA ARG A 555 10.77 -7.28 20.14
C ARG A 555 9.28 -7.04 19.91
N VAL A 556 8.51 -8.12 19.81
CA VAL A 556 7.05 -8.05 19.80
C VAL A 556 6.60 -7.41 21.12
N SER A 557 5.88 -6.31 21.04
CA SER A 557 5.27 -5.65 22.20
C SER A 557 4.07 -6.47 22.66
N THR A 558 4.30 -7.52 23.45
CA THR A 558 3.20 -8.14 24.19
C THR A 558 2.68 -7.12 25.21
N SER A 559 1.39 -6.80 25.14
CA SER A 559 0.72 -6.11 26.24
C SER A 559 1.05 -6.85 27.55
N SER A 560 1.53 -6.12 28.56
CA SER A 560 2.06 -6.59 29.84
C SER A 560 3.52 -7.11 29.85
N GLN A 561 4.50 -6.22 29.98
CA GLN A 561 5.25 -5.93 31.23
C GLN A 561 6.49 -5.08 30.91
N ALA A 562 6.83 -4.17 31.83
CA ALA A 562 8.05 -3.37 31.78
C ALA A 562 9.30 -4.27 31.62
N PRO A 563 10.37 -3.81 30.94
CA PRO A 563 11.57 -4.61 30.78
C PRO A 563 12.24 -4.79 32.15
N GLU A 564 12.15 -6.00 32.70
CA GLU A 564 13.04 -6.43 33.77
C GLU A 564 14.48 -6.58 33.26
N ALA A 565 15.40 -6.41 34.19
CA ALA A 565 16.80 -6.08 34.00
C ALA A 565 17.62 -7.11 33.20
N THR A 566 18.57 -6.54 32.44
CA THR A 566 19.91 -7.04 32.12
C THR A 566 20.09 -8.56 32.20
N THR A 567 19.87 -9.26 31.09
CA THR A 567 20.20 -10.68 30.98
C THR A 567 21.66 -10.87 30.56
N ILE A 568 22.30 -11.83 31.21
CA ILE A 568 23.74 -12.09 31.27
C ILE A 568 24.30 -12.51 29.91
N LEU A 569 25.48 -11.96 29.58
CA LEU A 569 26.28 -12.26 28.40
C LEU A 569 26.74 -13.74 28.40
N ASN A 570 26.03 -14.63 27.72
CA ASN A 570 26.48 -16.01 27.50
C ASN A 570 27.27 -16.10 26.19
N ILE A 571 28.59 -15.92 26.26
CA ILE A 571 29.51 -16.22 25.16
C ILE A 571 29.72 -17.74 25.15
N PHE A 572 29.11 -18.45 24.20
CA PHE A 572 29.34 -19.88 24.02
C PHE A 572 30.63 -20.09 23.22
N ARG A 573 31.62 -20.77 23.81
CA ARG A 573 32.74 -21.30 23.03
C ARG A 573 32.24 -22.50 22.23
N CYS A 574 32.53 -22.52 20.93
CA CYS A 574 32.26 -23.68 20.09
C CYS A 574 32.86 -24.96 20.73
N PRO A 575 32.08 -26.03 20.98
CA PRO A 575 32.63 -27.26 21.55
C PRO A 575 33.53 -27.97 20.52
N PRO A 576 34.67 -28.54 20.93
CA PRO A 576 35.51 -29.33 20.03
C PRO A 576 34.78 -30.60 19.58
N VAL A 577 34.79 -30.86 18.27
CA VAL A 577 34.30 -32.11 17.67
C VAL A 577 35.15 -33.28 18.17
N ILE A 578 34.54 -34.20 18.93
CA ILE A 578 35.21 -35.41 19.41
C ILE A 578 35.32 -36.41 18.25
N SER A 579 36.52 -36.48 17.65
CA SER A 579 36.90 -37.54 16.71
C SER A 579 37.08 -38.87 17.46
N SER A 580 36.19 -39.83 17.25
CA SER A 580 36.31 -41.19 17.79
C SER A 580 37.05 -42.12 16.83
N THR A 581 38.37 -42.27 17.01
CA THR A 581 39.11 -43.42 16.46
C THR A 581 40.21 -43.86 17.43
N LEU A 582 39.95 -44.93 18.17
CA LEU A 582 40.97 -45.72 18.89
C LEU A 582 41.33 -46.95 18.05
N PRO A 583 42.62 -47.27 17.82
CA PRO A 583 43.00 -48.51 17.17
C PRO A 583 43.09 -49.67 18.19
N PRO A 584 42.82 -50.94 17.78
CA PRO A 584 42.92 -52.07 18.68
C PRO A 584 44.38 -52.45 18.91
N ARG A 585 44.75 -52.66 20.18
CA ARG A 585 46.02 -53.28 20.58
C ARG A 585 45.81 -54.74 20.96
N LYS A 586 46.82 -55.55 20.57
CA LYS A 586 47.47 -56.69 21.27
C LYS A 586 47.38 -58.06 20.55
N PRO A 587 48.32 -58.98 20.82
CA PRO A 587 49.56 -58.86 21.62
C PRO A 587 50.81 -58.52 20.79
#